data_AF-A0A1Y2CLJ1-F1
#
_entry.id   AF-A0A1Y2CLJ1-F1
#
_cell.length_a   1.000
_cell.length_b   1.000
_cell.length_c   1.000
_cell.angle_alpha   90.00
_cell.angle_beta   90.00
_cell.angle_gamma   90.00
#
_symmetry.space_group_name_H-M   'P 1'
#
loop_
_entity.id
_entity.type
_entity.pdbx_description
1 polymer ?
#
loop_
_entity_poly.entity_id
_entity_poly.type
_entity_poly.pdbx_seq_one_letter_code
_entity_poly.pdbx_strand_id
1 'polypeptide(L)'
;MPQEVVAQIMSWIFPYDVWQFRKLSKSFNELISSSRFAALNLNRFAPIPDYSVDFSWAPTCWDMLSFHSPVSYQSEYARKNLTHFIKLIWLREIRAEVEIPASWFPHLTNLERLEWDECSLVGPIPEEIGSLQVFSNLICH
;
A
#
# COMPACT_ATOMS: atom_id res chain seq x y z
N MET A 1 2.58 -30.36 5.53
CA MET A 1 2.76 -29.34 6.58
C MET A 1 1.51 -28.47 6.60
N PRO A 2 0.94 -28.14 7.77
CA PRO A 2 -0.28 -27.31 7.82
C PRO A 2 -0.03 -25.93 7.24
N GLN A 3 -0.98 -25.42 6.46
CA GLN A 3 -0.85 -24.14 5.77
C GLN A 3 -0.72 -22.97 6.76
N GLU A 4 -1.32 -23.06 7.95
CA GLU A 4 -1.14 -22.03 8.98
C GLU A 4 0.30 -21.97 9.49
N VAL A 5 0.97 -23.11 9.67
CA VAL A 5 2.35 -23.14 10.15
C VAL A 5 3.29 -22.54 9.09
N VAL A 6 3.07 -22.86 7.81
CA VAL A 6 3.81 -22.26 6.70
C VAL A 6 3.62 -20.75 6.69
N ALA A 7 2.38 -20.28 6.84
CA ALA A 7 2.06 -18.86 6.94
C ALA A 7 2.79 -18.17 8.10
N GLN A 8 2.81 -18.79 9.29
CA GLN A 8 3.50 -18.21 10.44
C GLN A 8 5.00 -18.10 10.22
N ILE A 9 5.65 -19.13 9.68
CA ILE A 9 7.09 -19.10 9.39
C ILE A 9 7.40 -18.03 8.34
N MET A 10 6.72 -18.09 7.20
CA MET A 10 6.97 -17.17 6.09
C MET A 10 6.64 -15.72 6.43
N SER A 11 5.70 -15.49 7.34
CA SER A 11 5.36 -14.13 7.75
C SER A 11 6.51 -13.41 8.46
N TRP A 12 7.54 -14.10 8.95
CA TRP A 12 8.77 -13.51 9.49
C TRP A 12 9.86 -13.24 8.44
N ILE A 13 9.55 -13.39 7.16
CA ILE A 13 10.43 -13.01 6.05
C ILE A 13 10.00 -11.64 5.55
N PHE A 14 10.95 -10.74 5.31
CA PHE A 14 10.65 -9.37 4.91
C PHE A 14 9.78 -9.35 3.62
N PRO A 15 8.79 -8.44 3.50
CA PRO A 15 7.81 -8.48 2.42
C PRO A 15 8.44 -8.59 1.02
N TYR A 16 9.45 -7.77 0.73
CA TYR A 16 10.12 -7.77 -0.58
C TYR A 16 10.67 -9.15 -0.97
N ASP A 17 11.25 -9.86 0.01
CA ASP A 17 11.83 -11.19 -0.20
C ASP A 17 10.77 -12.28 -0.29
N VAL A 18 9.76 -12.23 0.60
CA VAL A 18 8.73 -13.27 0.66
C VAL A 18 7.87 -13.32 -0.61
N TRP A 19 7.70 -12.18 -1.30
CA TRP A 19 6.95 -12.13 -2.55
C TRP A 19 7.57 -12.95 -3.67
N GLN A 20 8.89 -13.17 -3.65
CA GLN A 20 9.59 -13.97 -4.66
C GLN A 20 9.22 -15.45 -4.59
N PHE A 21 8.85 -15.94 -3.40
CA PHE A 21 8.46 -17.34 -3.20
C PHE A 21 7.13 -17.73 -3.83
N ARG A 22 6.35 -16.75 -4.30
CA ARG A 22 5.17 -17.00 -5.14
C ARG A 22 5.50 -17.81 -6.39
N LYS A 23 6.72 -17.69 -6.91
CA LYS A 23 7.17 -18.41 -8.10
C LYS A 23 7.51 -19.88 -7.85
N LEU A 24 7.60 -20.31 -6.59
CA LEU A 24 8.03 -21.66 -6.23
C LEU A 24 6.93 -22.72 -6.41
N SER A 25 5.67 -22.37 -6.13
CA SER A 25 4.54 -23.30 -6.30
C SER A 25 3.19 -22.58 -6.27
N LYS A 26 2.13 -23.26 -6.76
CA LYS A 26 0.74 -22.76 -6.69
C LYS A 26 0.30 -22.48 -5.24
N SER A 27 0.61 -23.39 -4.32
CA SER A 27 0.25 -23.24 -2.90
C SER A 27 0.93 -22.02 -2.25
N PHE A 28 2.21 -21.79 -2.55
CA PHE A 28 2.92 -20.60 -2.06
C PHE A 28 2.38 -19.32 -2.69
N ASN A 29 2.06 -19.36 -3.99
CA ASN A 29 1.45 -18.22 -4.68
C ASN A 29 0.11 -17.83 -4.05
N GLU A 30 -0.78 -18.81 -3.83
CA GLU A 30 -2.09 -18.62 -3.21
C GLU A 30 -1.95 -18.07 -1.78
N LEU A 31 -1.06 -18.65 -0.98
CA LEU A 31 -0.83 -18.20 0.39
C LEU A 31 -0.32 -16.75 0.44
N ILE A 32 0.77 -16.44 -0.27
CA ILE A 32 1.42 -15.12 -0.21
C ILE A 32 0.56 -14.04 -0.85
N SER A 33 -0.22 -14.38 -1.88
CA SER A 33 -1.11 -13.42 -2.54
C SER A 33 -2.41 -13.17 -1.76
N SER A 34 -2.68 -13.91 -0.68
CA SER A 34 -3.88 -13.70 0.15
C SER A 34 -3.78 -12.45 1.03
N SER A 35 -4.88 -11.73 1.19
CA SER A 35 -4.96 -10.57 2.10
C SER A 35 -4.63 -10.94 3.55
N ARG A 36 -5.05 -12.14 3.99
CA ARG A 36 -4.76 -12.61 5.36
C ARG A 36 -3.26 -12.74 5.61
N PHE A 37 -2.50 -13.28 4.66
CA PHE A 37 -1.05 -13.39 4.79
C PHE A 37 -0.39 -12.02 4.68
N ALA A 38 -0.82 -11.17 3.75
CA ALA A 38 -0.31 -9.82 3.59
C ALA A 38 -0.46 -9.01 4.91
N ALA A 39 -1.64 -9.04 5.52
CA ALA A 39 -1.90 -8.41 6.81
C ALA A 39 -0.98 -8.97 7.92
N LEU A 40 -0.82 -10.29 7.99
CA LEU A 40 0.07 -10.93 8.98
C LEU A 40 1.53 -10.51 8.80
N ASN A 41 2.02 -10.46 7.57
CA ASN A 41 3.40 -10.09 7.26
C ASN A 41 3.65 -8.59 7.51
N LEU A 42 2.74 -7.71 7.05
CA LEU A 42 2.79 -6.27 7.34
C LEU A 42 2.68 -5.97 8.84
N ASN A 43 1.98 -6.80 9.62
CA ASN A 43 1.92 -6.66 11.08
C ASN A 43 3.25 -6.89 11.79
N ARG A 44 4.19 -7.59 11.15
CA ARG A 44 5.51 -7.85 11.72
C ARG A 44 6.55 -6.81 11.32
N PHE A 45 6.40 -6.19 10.16
CA PHE A 45 7.44 -5.32 9.59
C PHE A 45 7.02 -3.87 9.37
N ALA A 46 5.79 -3.61 8.95
CA ALA A 46 5.37 -2.25 8.66
C ALA A 46 5.29 -1.44 9.96
N PRO A 47 5.70 -0.16 9.94
CA PRO A 47 5.69 0.69 11.12
C PRO A 47 4.27 0.84 11.66
N ILE A 48 4.18 1.02 12.97
CA ILE A 48 2.94 1.42 13.62
C ILE A 48 2.68 2.88 13.22
N PRO A 49 1.52 3.22 12.63
CA PRO A 49 1.21 4.59 12.27
C PRO A 49 1.15 5.51 13.49
N ASP A 50 1.59 6.75 13.32
CA ASP A 50 1.35 7.80 14.30
C ASP A 50 -0.02 8.42 14.06
N TYR A 51 -1.03 7.90 14.77
CA TYR A 51 -2.41 8.36 14.67
C TYR A 51 -2.64 9.77 15.21
N SER A 52 -1.63 10.44 15.77
CA SER A 52 -1.74 11.85 16.19
C SER A 52 -1.62 12.83 15.02
N VAL A 53 -1.15 12.37 13.86
CA VAL A 53 -0.96 13.17 12.65
C VAL A 53 -1.90 12.69 11.56
N ASP A 54 -2.67 13.59 10.97
CA ASP A 54 -3.66 13.30 9.92
C ASP A 54 -3.18 13.73 8.52
N PHE A 55 -1.91 14.11 8.38
CA PHE A 55 -1.30 14.50 7.12
C PHE A 55 0.06 13.83 6.88
N SER A 56 0.43 13.67 5.61
CA SER A 56 1.76 13.23 5.20
C SER A 56 2.31 14.17 4.12
N TRP A 57 3.50 14.74 4.37
CA TRP A 57 4.20 15.66 3.45
C TRP A 57 5.24 14.97 2.56
N ALA A 58 5.56 13.71 2.85
CA ALA A 58 6.50 12.91 2.07
C ALA A 58 6.21 11.41 2.25
N PRO A 59 6.39 10.59 1.21
CA PRO A 59 6.27 9.15 1.31
C PRO A 59 7.43 8.59 2.15
N THR A 60 7.11 7.64 3.02
CA THR A 60 8.08 6.82 3.71
C THR A 60 8.65 5.75 2.77
N CYS A 61 9.72 5.06 3.19
CA CYS A 61 10.21 3.89 2.46
C CYS A 61 9.17 2.76 2.34
N TRP A 62 8.20 2.71 3.26
CA TRP A 62 7.11 1.74 3.23
C TRP A 62 6.01 2.13 2.24
N ASP A 63 5.74 3.42 2.07
CA ASP A 63 4.85 3.91 1.01
C ASP A 63 5.45 3.55 -0.36
N MET A 64 6.75 3.84 -0.54
CA MET A 64 7.50 3.47 -1.75
C MET A 64 7.52 1.96 -2.01
N LEU A 65 7.72 1.15 -0.96
CA LEU A 65 7.66 -0.30 -1.07
C LEU A 65 6.25 -0.78 -1.48
N SER A 66 5.20 -0.12 -0.97
CA SER A 66 3.81 -0.44 -1.26
C SER A 66 3.48 -0.20 -2.74
N PHE A 67 3.97 0.88 -3.38
CA PHE A 67 3.78 1.12 -4.82
C PHE A 67 4.18 -0.08 -5.71
N HIS A 68 5.22 -0.82 -5.33
CA HIS A 68 5.72 -1.99 -6.08
C HIS A 68 5.22 -3.34 -5.53
N SER A 69 4.43 -3.31 -4.48
CA SER A 69 3.98 -4.53 -3.80
C SER A 69 2.82 -5.20 -4.54
N PRO A 70 2.57 -6.50 -4.30
CA PRO A 70 1.37 -7.18 -4.80
C PRO A 70 0.09 -6.47 -4.34
N VAL A 71 -0.98 -6.57 -5.13
CA VAL A 71 -2.29 -5.91 -4.84
C VAL A 71 -2.80 -6.19 -3.42
N SER A 72 -2.64 -7.41 -2.90
CA SER A 72 -3.04 -7.73 -1.52
C SER A 72 -2.21 -7.01 -0.45
N TYR A 73 -0.93 -6.75 -0.71
CA TYR A 73 -0.08 -5.96 0.16
C TYR A 73 -0.39 -4.47 0.07
N GLN A 74 -0.61 -3.95 -1.14
CA GLN A 74 -1.02 -2.55 -1.34
C GLN A 74 -2.30 -2.25 -0.55
N SER A 75 -3.32 -3.10 -0.72
CA SER A 75 -4.62 -2.99 -0.05
C SER A 75 -4.49 -3.04 1.48
N GLU A 76 -3.81 -4.06 2.02
CA GLU A 76 -3.63 -4.20 3.47
C GLU A 76 -2.73 -3.11 4.08
N TYR A 77 -1.74 -2.64 3.32
CA TYR A 77 -0.91 -1.51 3.72
C TYR A 77 -1.74 -0.23 3.81
N ALA A 78 -2.54 0.11 2.79
CA ALA A 78 -3.40 1.28 2.83
C ALA A 78 -4.39 1.21 4.01
N ARG A 79 -5.04 0.05 4.18
CA ARG A 79 -5.97 -0.20 5.29
C ARG A 79 -5.33 0.03 6.66
N LYS A 80 -4.09 -0.41 6.85
CA LYS A 80 -3.40 -0.31 8.14
C LYS A 80 -2.75 1.05 8.35
N ASN A 81 -2.07 1.57 7.33
CA ASN A 81 -1.10 2.65 7.45
C ASN A 81 -1.58 3.97 6.88
N LEU A 82 -2.58 3.99 5.99
CA LEU A 82 -2.97 5.21 5.28
C LEU A 82 -4.38 5.71 5.62
N THR A 83 -5.26 4.85 6.14
CA THR A 83 -6.68 5.17 6.38
C THR A 83 -6.93 6.38 7.31
N HIS A 84 -5.97 6.70 8.17
CA HIS A 84 -6.06 7.81 9.13
C HIS A 84 -5.74 9.18 8.51
N PHE A 85 -5.13 9.21 7.33
CA PHE A 85 -4.76 10.47 6.69
C PHE A 85 -5.99 11.16 6.08
N ILE A 86 -6.09 12.45 6.37
CA ILE A 86 -6.97 13.42 5.71
C ILE A 86 -6.25 14.04 4.52
N LYS A 87 -4.92 14.20 4.60
CA LYS A 87 -4.13 14.87 3.56
C LYS A 87 -2.87 14.07 3.20
N LEU A 88 -2.73 13.73 1.93
CA LEU A 88 -1.50 13.15 1.37
C LEU A 88 -0.93 14.13 0.36
N ILE A 89 0.16 14.81 0.72
CA ILE A 89 0.76 15.90 -0.05
C ILE A 89 2.22 15.55 -0.30
N TRP A 90 2.53 14.91 -1.42
CA TRP A 90 3.86 14.35 -1.75
C TRP A 90 4.48 15.03 -2.96
N LEU A 91 4.48 16.37 -2.96
CA LEU A 91 4.95 17.20 -4.07
C LEU A 91 6.42 16.90 -4.41
N ARG A 92 6.73 16.49 -5.65
CA ARG A 92 8.10 16.18 -6.13
C ARG A 92 8.84 15.05 -5.39
N GLU A 93 8.14 14.29 -4.56
CA GLU A 93 8.76 13.25 -3.72
C GLU A 93 8.79 11.88 -4.42
N ILE A 94 7.80 11.56 -5.26
CA ILE A 94 7.80 10.32 -6.04
C ILE A 94 8.57 10.54 -7.34
N ARG A 95 9.83 10.12 -7.35
CA ARG A 95 10.76 10.33 -8.49
C ARG A 95 10.98 9.11 -9.38
N ALA A 96 10.50 7.95 -8.96
CA ALA A 96 10.54 6.73 -9.77
C ALA A 96 9.24 6.61 -10.55
N GLU A 97 9.32 6.08 -11.78
CA GLU A 97 8.13 5.77 -12.57
C GLU A 97 7.30 4.70 -11.86
N VAL A 98 6.16 5.12 -11.30
CA VAL A 98 5.24 4.24 -10.56
C VAL A 98 3.79 4.51 -10.93
N GLU A 99 2.99 3.46 -10.95
CA GLU A 99 1.54 3.58 -11.12
C GLU A 99 0.86 3.92 -9.81
N ILE A 100 -0.24 4.64 -9.88
CA ILE A 100 -1.08 4.95 -8.73
C ILE A 100 -1.71 3.64 -8.20
N PRO A 101 -1.53 3.27 -6.92
CA PRO A 101 -2.10 2.03 -6.37
C PRO A 101 -3.61 2.12 -6.21
N ALA A 102 -4.36 1.65 -7.21
CA ALA A 102 -5.83 1.61 -7.21
C ALA A 102 -6.42 0.95 -5.94
N SER A 103 -5.74 -0.07 -5.43
CA SER A 103 -6.15 -0.81 -4.24
C SER A 103 -6.05 -0.04 -2.92
N TRP A 104 -5.46 1.16 -2.91
CA TRP A 104 -5.44 2.02 -1.73
C TRP A 104 -6.79 2.69 -1.49
N PHE A 105 -7.40 3.25 -2.54
CA PHE A 105 -8.54 4.18 -2.45
C PHE A 105 -9.76 3.66 -1.69
N PRO A 106 -10.16 2.36 -1.80
CA PRO A 106 -11.26 1.84 -1.01
C PRO A 106 -11.08 1.98 0.52
N HIS A 107 -9.84 2.16 0.99
CA HIS A 107 -9.50 2.29 2.42
C HIS A 107 -9.25 3.73 2.87
N LEU A 108 -9.07 4.67 1.94
CA LEU A 108 -8.75 6.07 2.22
C LEU A 108 -10.01 6.91 2.47
N THR A 109 -10.90 6.42 3.33
CA THR A 109 -12.24 6.97 3.54
C THR A 109 -12.25 8.37 4.18
N ASN A 110 -11.17 8.75 4.86
CA ASN A 110 -11.01 10.06 5.48
C ASN A 110 -10.27 11.08 4.58
N LEU A 111 -9.78 10.65 3.42
CA LEU A 111 -8.90 11.48 2.59
C LEU A 111 -9.70 12.57 1.89
N GLU A 112 -9.33 13.81 2.16
CA GLU A 112 -9.93 15.02 1.59
C GLU A 112 -9.05 15.66 0.51
N ARG A 113 -7.73 15.48 0.63
CA ARG A 113 -6.74 16.13 -0.24
C ARG A 113 -5.63 15.16 -0.64
N LEU A 114 -5.45 15.00 -1.94
CA LEU A 114 -4.35 14.24 -2.55
C LEU A 114 -3.60 15.13 -3.52
N GLU A 115 -2.34 15.43 -3.20
CA GLU A 115 -1.49 16.30 -4.02
C GLU A 115 -0.16 15.61 -4.32
N TRP A 116 -0.03 15.13 -5.55
CA TRP A 116 1.15 14.44 -6.06
C TRP A 116 1.70 15.15 -7.29
N ASP A 117 1.70 16.49 -7.26
CA ASP A 117 2.26 17.29 -8.35
C ASP A 117 3.74 17.04 -8.57
N GLU A 118 4.14 17.14 -9.85
CA GLU A 118 5.53 17.01 -10.28
C GLU A 118 6.17 15.70 -9.83
N CYS A 119 5.36 14.64 -9.74
CA CYS A 119 5.78 13.28 -9.48
C CYS A 119 5.89 12.49 -10.78
N SER A 120 6.72 11.45 -10.79
CA SER A 120 6.89 10.53 -11.91
C SER A 120 5.78 9.46 -11.93
N LEU A 121 4.53 9.87 -11.76
CA LEU A 121 3.38 8.96 -11.83
C LEU A 121 3.10 8.60 -13.29
N VAL A 122 2.91 7.31 -13.55
CA VAL A 122 2.60 6.78 -14.88
C VAL A 122 1.29 5.98 -14.86
N GLY A 123 0.76 5.69 -16.04
CA GLY A 123 -0.50 4.95 -16.17
C GLY A 123 -1.74 5.84 -16.00
N PRO A 124 -2.94 5.24 -16.05
CA PRO A 124 -4.20 5.96 -15.90
C PRO A 124 -4.46 6.36 -14.44
N ILE A 125 -5.25 7.42 -14.25
CA ILE A 125 -5.86 7.70 -12.96
C ILE A 125 -6.87 6.57 -12.66
N PRO A 126 -6.75 5.84 -11.53
CA PRO A 126 -7.64 4.73 -11.22
C PRO A 126 -9.07 5.22 -10.94
N GLU A 127 -10.07 4.47 -11.39
CA GLU A 127 -11.49 4.82 -11.20
C GLU A 127 -11.90 4.81 -9.72
N GLU A 128 -11.19 4.03 -8.91
CA GLU A 128 -11.38 3.93 -7.47
C GLU A 128 -11.11 5.26 -6.76
N ILE A 129 -10.45 6.23 -7.39
CA ILE A 129 -10.36 7.59 -6.85
C ILE A 129 -11.75 8.21 -6.62
N GLY A 130 -12.76 7.78 -7.38
CA GLY A 130 -14.15 8.17 -7.20
C GLY A 130 -14.80 7.61 -5.92
N SER A 131 -14.16 6.68 -5.20
CA SER A 131 -14.66 6.17 -3.92
C SER A 131 -14.37 7.12 -2.74
N LEU A 132 -13.58 8.18 -2.95
CA LEU A 132 -13.23 9.15 -1.92
C LEU A 132 -14.45 10.06 -1.62
N GLN A 133 -15.05 9.90 -0.44
CA GLN A 133 -16.32 10.55 -0.09
C GLN A 133 -16.20 12.06 0.19
N VAL A 134 -15.00 12.56 0.51
CA VAL A 134 -14.78 13.96 0.97
C VAL A 134 -13.74 14.68 0.09
N PHE A 135 -13.52 14.18 -1.13
CA PHE A 135 -12.41 14.61 -1.97
C PHE A 135 -12.62 15.99 -2.59
N SER A 136 -11.75 16.94 -2.23
CA SER A 136 -11.93 18.35 -2.62
C SER A 136 -11.02 18.80 -3.77
N ASN A 137 -9.83 18.20 -3.96
CA ASN A 137 -8.89 18.57 -5.04
C ASN A 137 -7.91 17.42 -5.34
N LEU A 138 -7.76 17.07 -6.63
CA LEU A 138 -6.62 16.31 -7.17
C LEU A 138 -5.77 17.29 -7.97
N ILE A 139 -4.50 17.42 -7.63
CA ILE A 139 -3.53 18.14 -8.47
C ILE A 139 -2.41 17.14 -8.80
N CYS A 140 -2.32 16.82 -10.09
CA CYS A 140 -1.26 16.03 -10.71
C CYS A 140 -0.88 16.75 -12.01
N HIS A 141 0.21 17.51 -11.99
CA HIS A 141 0.82 18.14 -13.17
C HIS A 141 1.95 17.32 -13.78
#